data_AF-A3SIP8-F1
#
_entry.id   AF-A3SIP8-F1
#
_cell.length_a   1.000
_cell.length_b   1.000
_cell.length_c   1.000
_cell.angle_alpha   90.00
_cell.angle_beta   90.00
_cell.angle_gamma   90.00
#
_symmetry.space_group_name_H-M   'P 1'
#
loop_
_entity.id
_entity.type
_entity.pdbx_description
1 polymer ?
#
loop_
_entity_poly.entity_id
_entity_poly.type
_entity_poly.pdbx_seq_one_letter_code
_entity_poly.pdbx_strand_id
1 'polypeptide(L)'
;MAVVRRVARQIGLNAEVQRKLMHVGTGLFTLALPWIFPQGWPVYMLIGVTMVVMLILRLPRFSQGLGATLHSVERRSYGDFLLALSVGICFLVAGENTLFYVLPIAVLTLADAAAALAGTAYGTKRYVVEDGEKSLEGSVVFFVITLLVAIICFLFLSSLPPLNILMLCLMVAAFGTLVEAQSWRGFDNLFLPLGLLIFLRVHYDSSVAELAILALLFLVSLASFGVVGSLVNLSKHTTRVYVVAVFLLLAAAKFQNTLLPIMVLAAHGWARTASPCDSKFPELDVVAALGLLGFGWLAAGHATGLDGVGFFGLSAMGLAMGFIAVARRALTVAIPLAATLLFLIRSWAVSQNSDFSNWAEPLTALSLVSLAIMAVVPSVFSQMFRTNRVAKLGLLALMPPLSFYVWSFLGEVGVGIVGGGIS
;
A
#
# COMPACT_ATOMS: atom_id res chain seq x y z
N MET A 1 -3.69 -1.54 -27.33
CA MET A 1 -2.57 -0.61 -27.04
C MET A 1 -2.02 0.08 -28.30
N ALA A 2 -1.34 -0.64 -29.21
CA ALA A 2 -0.66 -0.01 -30.35
C ALA A 2 -1.59 0.69 -31.36
N VAL A 3 -2.77 0.10 -31.62
CA VAL A 3 -3.78 0.66 -32.54
C VAL A 3 -4.38 1.96 -31.98
N VAL A 4 -4.79 1.95 -30.71
CA VAL A 4 -5.31 3.14 -30.01
C VAL A 4 -4.29 4.29 -30.04
N ARG A 5 -3.00 4.00 -29.83
CA ARG A 5 -1.94 5.02 -29.89
C ARG A 5 -1.73 5.59 -31.30
N ARG A 6 -1.87 4.78 -32.35
CA ARG A 6 -1.79 5.25 -33.75
C ARG A 6 -2.98 6.13 -34.09
N VAL A 7 -4.20 5.67 -33.79
CA VAL A 7 -5.44 6.42 -34.04
C VAL A 7 -5.47 7.72 -33.24
N ALA A 8 -5.10 7.69 -31.96
CA ALA A 8 -5.09 8.88 -31.13
C ALA A 8 -4.03 9.92 -31.55
N ARG A 9 -2.88 9.49 -32.09
CA ARG A 9 -1.90 10.39 -32.72
C ARG A 9 -2.41 10.99 -34.02
N GLN A 10 -3.16 10.22 -34.81
CA GLN A 10 -3.80 10.71 -36.05
C GLN A 10 -4.89 11.73 -35.77
N ILE A 11 -5.58 11.63 -34.62
CA ILE A 11 -6.64 12.56 -34.19
C ILE A 11 -6.08 13.76 -33.38
N GLY A 12 -4.77 13.80 -33.08
CA GLY A 12 -4.16 14.91 -32.34
C GLY A 12 -4.54 14.97 -30.85
N LEU A 13 -4.98 13.85 -30.24
CA LEU A 13 -5.37 13.83 -28.83
C LEU A 13 -4.17 14.10 -27.92
N ASN A 14 -4.39 14.94 -26.89
CA ASN A 14 -3.40 15.22 -25.86
C ASN A 14 -2.90 13.91 -25.21
N ALA A 15 -1.60 13.84 -24.91
CA ALA A 15 -0.93 12.66 -24.34
C ALA A 15 -1.59 12.18 -23.03
N GLU A 16 -2.19 13.10 -22.26
CA GLU A 16 -2.95 12.77 -21.06
C GLU A 16 -4.24 12.00 -21.36
N VAL A 17 -5.02 12.49 -22.33
CA VAL A 17 -6.26 11.83 -22.79
C VAL A 17 -5.94 10.42 -23.31
N GLN A 18 -4.86 10.28 -24.09
CA GLN A 18 -4.40 8.97 -24.56
C GLN A 18 -4.05 8.02 -23.41
N ARG A 19 -3.40 8.54 -22.36
CA ARG A 19 -3.06 7.76 -21.17
C ARG A 19 -4.32 7.25 -20.47
N LYS A 20 -5.28 8.14 -20.21
CA LYS A 20 -6.50 7.79 -19.48
C LYS A 20 -7.45 6.91 -20.31
N LEU A 21 -7.50 7.05 -21.64
CA LEU A 21 -8.21 6.10 -22.50
C LEU A 21 -7.62 4.69 -22.40
N MET A 22 -6.30 4.56 -22.41
CA MET A 22 -5.67 3.25 -22.22
C MET A 22 -5.96 2.68 -20.84
N HIS A 23 -5.84 3.49 -19.79
CA HIS A 23 -6.13 3.14 -18.41
C HIS A 23 -7.57 2.66 -18.22
N VAL A 24 -8.55 3.40 -18.77
CA VAL A 24 -9.97 3.03 -18.74
C VAL A 24 -10.20 1.73 -19.52
N GLY A 25 -9.60 1.58 -20.70
CA GLY A 25 -9.74 0.35 -21.50
C GLY A 25 -9.18 -0.88 -20.79
N THR A 26 -7.99 -0.77 -20.18
CA THR A 26 -7.43 -1.86 -19.37
C THR A 26 -8.25 -2.11 -18.12
N GLY A 27 -8.74 -1.06 -17.45
CA GLY A 27 -9.54 -1.18 -16.24
C GLY A 27 -10.92 -1.80 -16.47
N LEU A 28 -11.59 -1.49 -17.58
CA LEU A 28 -12.84 -2.14 -17.96
C LEU A 28 -12.64 -3.63 -18.27
N PHE A 29 -11.53 -3.99 -18.91
CA PHE A 29 -11.17 -5.39 -19.11
C PHE A 29 -10.90 -6.10 -17.78
N THR A 30 -10.15 -5.49 -16.87
CA THR A 30 -9.85 -6.10 -15.57
C THR A 30 -11.10 -6.21 -14.69
N LEU A 31 -12.03 -5.25 -14.76
CA LEU A 31 -13.33 -5.34 -14.11
C LEU A 31 -14.10 -6.58 -14.53
N ALA A 32 -14.06 -6.96 -15.81
CA ALA A 32 -14.80 -8.11 -16.31
C ALA A 32 -14.21 -9.48 -15.90
N LEU A 33 -12.99 -9.52 -15.32
CA LEU A 33 -12.29 -10.78 -15.02
C LEU A 33 -13.08 -11.78 -14.16
N PRO A 34 -13.76 -11.38 -13.06
CA PRO A 34 -14.53 -12.32 -12.24
C PRO A 34 -15.66 -13.02 -12.99
N TRP A 35 -16.18 -12.41 -14.06
CA TRP A 35 -17.27 -12.96 -14.86
C TRP A 35 -16.77 -13.73 -16.10
N ILE A 36 -15.60 -13.37 -16.64
CA ILE A 36 -15.00 -14.06 -17.79
C ILE A 36 -14.42 -15.41 -17.38
N PHE A 37 -13.84 -15.51 -16.19
CA PHE A 37 -13.14 -16.70 -15.73
C PHE A 37 -13.82 -17.31 -14.50
N PRO A 38 -14.54 -18.44 -14.65
CA PRO A 38 -15.17 -19.15 -13.54
C PRO A 38 -14.18 -19.71 -12.51
N GLN A 39 -12.94 -19.97 -12.93
CA GLN A 39 -11.84 -20.42 -12.07
C GLN A 39 -10.82 -19.30 -11.91
N GLY A 40 -10.17 -19.20 -10.74
CA GLY A 40 -9.20 -18.13 -10.48
C GLY A 40 -7.83 -18.30 -11.15
N TRP A 41 -7.41 -19.54 -11.43
CA TRP A 41 -6.06 -19.82 -11.96
C TRP A 41 -5.74 -19.15 -13.32
N PRO A 42 -6.66 -19.02 -14.30
CA PRO A 42 -6.37 -18.32 -15.55
C PRO A 42 -6.09 -16.83 -15.32
N VAL A 43 -6.75 -16.23 -14.33
CA VAL A 43 -6.53 -14.82 -13.95
C VAL A 43 -5.12 -14.66 -13.37
N TYR A 44 -4.71 -15.53 -12.44
CA TYR A 44 -3.35 -15.51 -11.90
C TYR A 44 -2.28 -15.76 -12.97
N MET A 45 -2.52 -16.68 -13.90
CA MET A 45 -1.64 -16.92 -15.04
C MET A 45 -1.53 -15.68 -15.93
N LEU A 46 -2.65 -15.04 -16.27
CA LEU A 46 -2.69 -13.83 -17.10
C LEU A 46 -1.90 -12.69 -16.46
N ILE A 47 -2.09 -12.46 -15.15
CA ILE A 47 -1.34 -11.45 -14.40
C ILE A 47 0.14 -11.80 -14.36
N GLY A 48 0.49 -13.05 -14.05
CA GLY A 48 1.88 -13.53 -14.00
C GLY A 48 2.61 -13.35 -15.32
N VAL A 49 2.00 -13.76 -16.43
CA VAL A 49 2.53 -13.56 -17.78
C VAL A 49 2.68 -12.07 -18.09
N THR A 50 1.68 -11.25 -17.74
CA THR A 50 1.75 -9.80 -17.94
C THR A 50 2.93 -9.17 -17.20
N MET A 51 3.15 -9.56 -15.93
CA MET A 51 4.27 -9.08 -15.14
C MET A 51 5.63 -9.54 -15.71
N VAL A 52 5.73 -10.80 -16.13
CA VAL A 52 6.96 -11.34 -16.77
C VAL A 52 7.27 -10.61 -18.07
N VAL A 53 6.27 -10.41 -18.93
CA VAL A 53 6.42 -9.66 -20.18
C VAL A 53 6.88 -8.23 -19.90
N MET A 54 6.24 -7.54 -18.94
CA MET A 54 6.65 -6.18 -18.53
C MET A 54 8.09 -6.15 -18.01
N LEU A 55 8.52 -7.17 -17.26
CA LEU A 55 9.90 -7.27 -16.74
C LEU A 55 10.90 -7.52 -17.87
N ILE A 56 10.60 -8.43 -18.81
CA ILE A 56 11.45 -8.72 -19.97
C ILE A 56 11.63 -7.48 -20.83
N LEU A 57 10.54 -6.76 -21.13
CA LEU A 57 10.57 -5.53 -21.91
C LEU A 57 11.38 -4.41 -21.26
N ARG A 58 11.67 -4.53 -19.95
CA ARG A 58 12.49 -3.58 -19.19
C ARG A 58 13.98 -3.93 -19.20
N LEU A 59 14.37 -5.10 -19.68
CA LEU A 59 15.78 -5.50 -19.74
C LEU A 59 16.55 -4.60 -20.73
N PRO A 60 17.81 -4.22 -20.42
CA PRO A 60 18.63 -3.34 -21.27
C PRO A 60 18.85 -3.86 -22.71
N ARG A 61 18.67 -5.15 -22.97
CA ARG A 61 18.79 -5.73 -24.32
C ARG A 61 17.62 -5.36 -25.25
N PHE A 62 16.47 -5.01 -24.69
CA PHE A 62 15.29 -4.57 -25.44
C PHE A 62 15.13 -3.04 -25.45
N SER A 63 16.07 -2.30 -24.83
CA SER A 63 16.05 -0.84 -24.81
C SER A 63 16.51 -0.18 -26.11
N GLN A 64 17.32 -0.87 -26.91
CA GLN A 64 17.84 -0.36 -28.19
C GLN A 64 17.01 -0.92 -29.35
N GLY A 65 16.06 -0.12 -29.86
CA GLY A 65 15.13 -0.49 -30.93
C GLY A 65 13.74 0.10 -30.70
N LEU A 66 12.67 -0.68 -30.90
CA LEU A 66 11.29 -0.32 -30.50
C LEU A 66 11.20 0.19 -29.03
N GLY A 67 12.20 -0.15 -28.19
CA GLY A 67 12.45 0.37 -26.85
C GLY A 67 12.84 1.86 -26.73
N ALA A 68 13.33 2.52 -27.79
CA ALA A 68 13.67 3.95 -27.76
C ALA A 68 12.42 4.85 -27.63
N THR A 69 11.28 4.40 -28.17
CA THR A 69 9.96 5.05 -27.92
C THR A 69 9.36 4.71 -26.54
N LEU A 70 10.04 3.86 -25.76
CA LEU A 70 9.75 3.49 -24.38
C LEU A 70 10.73 4.11 -23.36
N HIS A 71 11.88 4.64 -23.78
CA HIS A 71 12.80 5.33 -22.85
C HIS A 71 12.33 6.74 -22.47
N SER A 72 11.50 7.40 -23.28
CA SER A 72 10.68 8.55 -22.83
C SER A 72 9.46 8.13 -21.98
N VAL A 73 9.36 6.85 -21.62
CA VAL A 73 8.20 6.16 -20.99
C VAL A 73 8.62 5.47 -19.67
N GLU A 74 9.84 5.68 -19.16
CA GLU A 74 10.31 5.07 -17.89
C GLU A 74 9.41 5.39 -16.69
N ARG A 75 8.78 6.58 -16.65
CA ARG A 75 7.74 6.91 -15.64
C ARG A 75 6.42 6.15 -15.85
N ARG A 76 6.03 5.90 -17.11
CA ARG A 76 4.78 5.20 -17.47
C ARG A 76 4.87 3.70 -17.16
N SER A 77 6.04 3.09 -17.36
CA SER A 77 6.25 1.65 -17.14
C SER A 77 6.09 1.22 -15.68
N TYR A 78 6.37 2.09 -14.70
CA TYR A 78 6.20 1.75 -13.29
C TYR A 78 4.72 1.73 -12.87
N GLY A 79 3.93 2.71 -13.32
CA GLY A 79 2.49 2.75 -13.06
C GLY A 79 1.73 1.57 -13.66
N ASP A 80 2.09 1.12 -14.87
CA ASP A 80 1.45 -0.04 -15.52
C ASP A 80 1.77 -1.35 -14.79
N PHE A 81 3.01 -1.48 -14.28
CA PHE A 81 3.41 -2.63 -13.46
C PHE A 81 2.67 -2.67 -12.12
N LEU A 82 2.56 -1.51 -11.46
CA LEU A 82 1.83 -1.36 -10.21
C LEU A 82 0.33 -1.66 -10.37
N LEU A 83 -0.27 -1.26 -11.49
CA LEU A 83 -1.65 -1.59 -11.84
C LEU A 83 -1.84 -3.10 -12.00
N ALA A 84 -0.97 -3.79 -12.75
CA ALA A 84 -1.05 -5.23 -12.93
C ALA A 84 -0.92 -5.99 -11.58
N LEU A 85 0.02 -5.54 -10.75
CA LEU A 85 0.21 -6.08 -9.40
C LEU A 85 -1.02 -5.86 -8.51
N SER A 86 -1.59 -4.65 -8.52
CA SER A 86 -2.74 -4.31 -7.69
C SER A 86 -4.00 -5.08 -8.10
N VAL A 87 -4.24 -5.25 -9.40
CA VAL A 87 -5.32 -6.11 -9.93
C VAL A 87 -5.17 -7.54 -9.41
N GLY A 88 -3.95 -8.10 -9.46
CA GLY A 88 -3.72 -9.46 -9.00
C GLY A 88 -3.89 -9.65 -7.50
N ILE A 89 -3.39 -8.72 -6.70
CA ILE A 89 -3.59 -8.77 -5.24
C ILE A 89 -5.07 -8.55 -4.90
N CYS A 90 -5.76 -7.61 -5.55
CA CYS A 90 -7.20 -7.43 -5.38
C CYS A 90 -7.98 -8.70 -5.70
N PHE A 91 -7.68 -9.35 -6.82
CA PHE A 91 -8.36 -10.58 -7.23
C PHE A 91 -8.10 -11.73 -6.24
N LEU A 92 -6.86 -11.88 -5.78
CA LEU A 92 -6.48 -12.88 -4.78
C LEU A 92 -7.19 -12.65 -3.44
N VAL A 93 -7.14 -11.42 -2.94
CA VAL A 93 -7.60 -11.08 -1.59
C VAL A 93 -9.12 -10.88 -1.54
N ALA A 94 -9.78 -10.44 -2.62
CA ALA A 94 -11.24 -10.35 -2.66
C ALA A 94 -11.92 -11.73 -2.56
N GLY A 95 -11.26 -12.79 -3.05
CA GLY A 95 -11.82 -14.13 -3.07
C GLY A 95 -13.15 -14.17 -3.82
N GLU A 96 -14.18 -14.77 -3.22
CA GLU A 96 -15.52 -14.85 -3.82
C GLU A 96 -16.34 -13.55 -3.70
N ASN A 97 -15.89 -12.59 -2.88
CA ASN A 97 -16.61 -11.34 -2.69
C ASN A 97 -16.40 -10.39 -3.88
N THR A 98 -17.36 -10.39 -4.79
CA THR A 98 -17.30 -9.59 -6.03
C THR A 98 -17.23 -8.09 -5.74
N LEU A 99 -17.91 -7.59 -4.70
CA LEU A 99 -17.85 -6.17 -4.32
C LEU A 99 -16.42 -5.75 -3.96
N PHE A 100 -15.69 -6.59 -3.23
CA PHE A 100 -14.34 -6.28 -2.76
C PHE A 100 -13.33 -6.18 -3.91
N TYR A 101 -13.62 -6.82 -5.04
CA TYR A 101 -12.81 -6.67 -6.25
C TYR A 101 -13.30 -5.50 -7.13
N VAL A 102 -14.59 -5.47 -7.45
CA VAL A 102 -15.17 -4.57 -8.45
C VAL A 102 -15.09 -3.12 -8.02
N LEU A 103 -15.43 -2.82 -6.76
CA LEU A 103 -15.47 -1.43 -6.28
C LEU A 103 -14.07 -0.78 -6.32
N PRO A 104 -13.01 -1.37 -5.74
CA PRO A 104 -11.67 -0.76 -5.83
C PRO A 104 -11.15 -0.57 -7.25
N ILE A 105 -11.37 -1.56 -8.13
CA ILE A 105 -10.91 -1.48 -9.53
C ILE A 105 -11.74 -0.48 -10.32
N ALA A 106 -13.05 -0.35 -10.06
CA ALA A 106 -13.91 0.63 -10.72
C ALA A 106 -13.55 2.06 -10.33
N VAL A 107 -13.24 2.29 -9.04
CA VAL A 107 -12.76 3.59 -8.56
C VAL A 107 -11.42 3.95 -9.22
N LEU A 108 -10.47 3.02 -9.26
CA LEU A 108 -9.21 3.23 -9.97
C LEU A 108 -9.43 3.49 -11.46
N THR A 109 -10.40 2.83 -12.10
CA THR A 109 -10.62 2.95 -13.55
C THR A 109 -11.31 4.27 -13.91
N LEU A 110 -12.37 4.61 -13.18
CA LEU A 110 -13.29 5.69 -13.53
C LEU A 110 -12.98 6.99 -12.78
N ALA A 111 -12.83 6.92 -11.45
CA ALA A 111 -12.65 8.12 -10.64
C ALA A 111 -11.28 8.76 -10.88
N ASP A 112 -10.20 7.97 -10.94
CA ASP A 112 -8.85 8.46 -11.25
C ASP A 112 -8.75 9.05 -12.68
N ALA A 113 -9.43 8.44 -13.66
CA ALA A 113 -9.47 8.98 -15.01
C ALA A 113 -10.24 10.30 -15.07
N ALA A 114 -11.42 10.36 -14.46
CA ALA A 114 -12.24 11.56 -14.41
C ALA A 114 -11.54 12.71 -13.67
N ALA A 115 -10.92 12.42 -12.53
CA ALA A 115 -10.19 13.39 -11.72
C ALA A 115 -9.01 14.02 -12.49
N ALA A 116 -8.24 13.21 -13.21
CA ALA A 116 -7.13 13.69 -14.01
C ALA A 116 -7.58 14.54 -15.21
N LEU A 117 -8.64 14.12 -15.92
CA LEU A 117 -9.20 14.90 -17.03
C LEU A 117 -9.80 16.22 -16.54
N ALA A 118 -10.56 16.19 -15.45
CA ALA A 118 -11.13 17.39 -14.86
C ALA A 118 -10.05 18.34 -14.31
N GLY A 119 -9.04 17.80 -13.62
CA GLY A 119 -7.95 18.60 -13.08
C GLY A 119 -7.08 19.24 -14.16
N THR A 120 -6.94 18.61 -15.31
CA THR A 120 -6.19 19.19 -16.45
C THR A 120 -7.00 20.21 -17.25
N ALA A 121 -8.31 20.01 -17.38
CA ALA A 121 -9.18 20.93 -18.12
C ALA A 121 -9.66 22.14 -17.29
N TYR A 122 -9.95 21.94 -16.00
CA TYR A 122 -10.62 22.91 -15.14
C TYR A 122 -9.85 23.26 -13.85
N GLY A 123 -8.67 22.65 -13.62
CA GLY A 123 -7.94 22.83 -12.37
C GLY A 123 -7.38 24.25 -12.20
N THR A 124 -8.01 25.04 -11.34
CA THR A 124 -7.58 26.40 -10.98
C THR A 124 -6.84 26.42 -9.64
N LYS A 125 -7.33 25.67 -8.65
CA LYS A 125 -6.74 25.62 -7.30
C LYS A 125 -5.80 24.44 -7.17
N ARG A 126 -4.55 24.66 -7.53
CA ARG A 126 -3.51 23.62 -7.50
C ARG A 126 -2.77 23.59 -6.17
N TYR A 127 -2.43 22.39 -5.73
CA TYR A 127 -1.54 22.15 -4.61
C TYR A 127 -0.37 21.27 -5.04
N VAL A 128 0.80 21.60 -4.49
CA VAL A 128 2.03 20.86 -4.80
C VAL A 128 2.00 19.52 -4.06
N VAL A 129 2.18 18.46 -4.84
CA VAL A 129 2.52 17.12 -4.36
C VAL A 129 3.99 16.90 -4.68
N GLU A 130 4.66 15.98 -3.98
CA GLU A 130 6.11 15.80 -4.13
C GLU A 130 6.55 15.59 -5.59
N ASP A 131 5.72 14.95 -6.41
CA ASP A 131 5.99 14.77 -7.84
C ASP A 131 4.87 15.27 -8.75
N GLY A 132 4.63 16.59 -8.73
CA GLY A 132 3.75 17.29 -9.65
C GLY A 132 2.75 18.21 -8.96
N GLU A 133 1.71 18.59 -9.69
CA GLU A 133 0.61 19.39 -9.18
C GLU A 133 -0.69 18.57 -9.24
N LYS A 134 -1.46 18.63 -8.15
CA LYS A 134 -2.85 18.17 -8.14
C LYS A 134 -3.77 19.36 -7.97
N SER A 135 -5.04 19.20 -8.30
CA SER A 135 -6.03 20.26 -8.22
C SER A 135 -7.13 19.88 -7.23
N LEU A 136 -7.66 20.88 -6.52
CA LEU A 136 -8.81 20.68 -5.65
C LEU A 136 -10.02 20.21 -6.45
N GLU A 137 -10.20 20.75 -7.66
CA GLU A 137 -11.26 20.38 -8.59
C GLU A 137 -11.16 18.90 -8.99
N GLY A 138 -9.95 18.41 -9.30
CA GLY A 138 -9.69 17.00 -9.56
C GLY A 138 -10.05 16.11 -8.36
N SER A 139 -9.67 16.50 -7.14
CA SER A 139 -10.02 15.75 -5.93
C SER A 139 -11.52 15.76 -5.63
N VAL A 140 -12.24 16.85 -5.91
CA VAL A 140 -13.71 16.91 -5.80
C VAL A 140 -14.37 15.98 -6.81
N VAL A 141 -13.90 15.99 -8.07
CA VAL A 141 -14.40 15.07 -9.10
C VAL A 141 -14.11 13.62 -8.71
N PHE A 142 -12.91 13.33 -8.21
CA PHE A 142 -12.56 12.02 -7.69
C PHE A 142 -13.55 11.56 -6.60
N PHE A 143 -13.81 12.42 -5.61
CA PHE A 143 -14.73 12.13 -4.51
C PHE A 143 -16.14 11.83 -5.03
N VAL A 144 -16.69 12.69 -5.89
CA VAL A 144 -18.06 12.54 -6.42
C VAL A 144 -18.19 11.27 -7.26
N ILE A 145 -17.25 11.01 -8.17
CA ILE A 145 -17.29 9.80 -9.00
C ILE A 145 -17.10 8.55 -8.15
N THR A 146 -16.21 8.58 -7.17
CA THR A 146 -16.04 7.46 -6.21
C THR A 146 -17.31 7.21 -5.42
N LEU A 147 -17.99 8.26 -4.95
CA LEU A 147 -19.25 8.15 -4.23
C LEU A 147 -20.34 7.50 -5.10
N LEU A 148 -20.48 7.93 -6.34
CA LEU A 148 -21.47 7.37 -7.28
C LEU A 148 -21.15 5.90 -7.62
N VAL A 149 -19.88 5.58 -7.89
CA VAL A 149 -19.44 4.21 -8.16
C VAL A 149 -19.67 3.33 -6.92
N ALA A 150 -19.35 3.82 -5.72
CA ALA A 150 -19.61 3.10 -4.48
C ALA A 150 -21.11 2.82 -4.30
N ILE A 151 -21.98 3.83 -4.46
CA ILE A 151 -23.43 3.66 -4.36
C ILE A 151 -23.91 2.57 -5.34
N ILE A 152 -23.51 2.63 -6.60
CA ILE A 152 -23.88 1.63 -7.61
C ILE A 152 -23.39 0.24 -7.19
N CYS A 153 -22.11 0.10 -6.84
CA CYS A 153 -21.56 -1.20 -6.44
C CYS A 153 -22.26 -1.77 -5.21
N PHE A 154 -22.48 -0.98 -4.15
CA PHE A 154 -23.17 -1.45 -2.95
C PHE A 154 -24.63 -1.82 -3.22
N LEU A 155 -25.35 -1.06 -4.04
CA LEU A 155 -26.75 -1.38 -4.37
C LEU A 155 -26.90 -2.69 -5.15
N PHE A 156 -25.95 -3.02 -6.03
CA PHE A 156 -26.03 -4.21 -6.88
C PHE A 156 -25.28 -5.43 -6.33
N LEU A 157 -24.25 -5.22 -5.51
CA LEU A 157 -23.33 -6.29 -5.07
C LEU A 157 -23.33 -6.52 -3.56
N SER A 158 -24.21 -5.85 -2.80
CA SER A 158 -24.34 -6.06 -1.36
C SER A 158 -25.81 -6.13 -0.93
N SER A 159 -26.05 -6.69 0.26
CA SER A 159 -27.36 -6.76 0.90
C SER A 159 -27.40 -5.99 2.22
N LEU A 160 -26.55 -4.96 2.37
CA LEU A 160 -26.43 -4.20 3.60
C LEU A 160 -27.62 -3.23 3.80
N PRO A 161 -27.94 -2.83 5.05
CA PRO A 161 -28.94 -1.82 5.32
C PRO A 161 -28.62 -0.47 4.65
N PRO A 162 -29.63 0.31 4.20
CA PRO A 162 -29.39 1.56 3.47
C PRO A 162 -28.50 2.57 4.21
N LEU A 163 -28.62 2.65 5.55
CA LEU A 163 -27.81 3.57 6.36
C LEU A 163 -26.33 3.15 6.38
N ASN A 164 -26.04 1.86 6.47
CA ASN A 164 -24.68 1.32 6.39
C ASN A 164 -24.09 1.59 5.00
N ILE A 165 -24.87 1.36 3.93
CA ILE A 165 -24.44 1.65 2.56
C ILE A 165 -24.06 3.13 2.42
N LEU A 166 -24.90 4.04 2.90
CA LEU A 166 -24.62 5.48 2.82
C LEU A 166 -23.33 5.85 3.55
N MET A 167 -23.15 5.37 4.78
CA MET A 167 -21.94 5.64 5.58
C MET A 167 -20.69 5.06 4.92
N LEU A 168 -20.74 3.82 4.44
CA LEU A 168 -19.62 3.17 3.75
C LEU A 168 -19.27 3.88 2.44
N CYS A 169 -20.25 4.29 1.65
CA CYS A 169 -20.00 5.02 0.40
C CYS A 169 -19.31 6.37 0.65
N LEU A 170 -19.74 7.11 1.68
CA LEU A 170 -19.11 8.37 2.08
C LEU A 170 -17.68 8.14 2.57
N MET A 171 -17.45 7.11 3.39
CA MET A 171 -16.13 6.79 3.89
C MET A 171 -15.18 6.28 2.79
N VAL A 172 -15.67 5.44 1.87
CA VAL A 172 -14.93 4.99 0.68
C VAL A 172 -14.52 6.18 -0.19
N ALA A 173 -15.44 7.11 -0.43
CA ALA A 173 -15.13 8.32 -1.19
C ALA A 173 -14.10 9.21 -0.48
N ALA A 174 -14.25 9.45 0.83
CA ALA A 174 -13.33 10.26 1.62
C ALA A 174 -11.93 9.62 1.72
N PHE A 175 -11.88 8.34 2.07
CA PHE A 175 -10.64 7.56 2.19
C PHE A 175 -9.94 7.45 0.83
N GLY A 176 -10.66 7.09 -0.24
CA GLY A 176 -10.11 6.99 -1.59
C GLY A 176 -9.54 8.33 -2.06
N THR A 177 -10.23 9.44 -1.78
CA THR A 177 -9.74 10.79 -2.12
C THR A 177 -8.45 11.13 -1.36
N LEU A 178 -8.31 10.73 -0.09
CA LEU A 178 -7.05 10.90 0.63
C LEU A 178 -5.91 10.09 0.02
N VAL A 179 -6.16 8.81 -0.27
CA VAL A 179 -5.16 7.93 -0.84
C VAL A 179 -4.72 8.45 -2.22
N GLU A 180 -5.66 8.88 -3.06
CA GLU A 180 -5.37 9.56 -4.31
C GLU A 180 -4.52 10.80 -4.05
N ALA A 181 -4.98 11.74 -3.22
CA ALA A 181 -4.32 13.03 -3.00
C ALA A 181 -2.87 12.91 -2.46
N GLN A 182 -2.56 11.86 -1.68
CA GLN A 182 -1.21 11.59 -1.17
C GLN A 182 -0.35 10.73 -2.11
N SER A 183 -0.94 10.08 -3.11
CA SER A 183 -0.20 9.21 -4.03
C SER A 183 0.64 10.00 -5.04
N TRP A 184 1.81 9.47 -5.38
CA TRP A 184 2.80 10.07 -6.27
C TRP A 184 3.37 9.02 -7.24
N ARG A 185 4.02 9.43 -8.33
CA ARG A 185 4.82 8.54 -9.20
C ARG A 185 4.11 7.28 -9.75
N GLY A 186 2.78 7.28 -9.87
CA GLY A 186 2.02 6.11 -10.31
C GLY A 186 1.71 5.10 -9.20
N PHE A 187 2.06 5.40 -7.93
CA PHE A 187 1.70 4.57 -6.77
C PHE A 187 0.21 4.61 -6.43
N ASP A 188 -0.54 5.58 -6.96
CA ASP A 188 -2.00 5.57 -6.97
C ASP A 188 -2.56 4.29 -7.59
N ASN A 189 -1.94 3.79 -8.66
CA ASN A 189 -2.33 2.52 -9.28
C ASN A 189 -2.18 1.29 -8.36
N LEU A 190 -1.44 1.41 -7.24
CA LEU A 190 -1.29 0.37 -6.23
C LEU A 190 -2.04 0.68 -4.93
N PHE A 191 -1.78 1.83 -4.32
CA PHE A 191 -2.33 2.18 -3.01
C PHE A 191 -3.84 2.40 -3.05
N LEU A 192 -4.38 2.97 -4.13
CA LEU A 192 -5.81 3.24 -4.20
C LEU A 192 -6.65 1.96 -4.20
N PRO A 193 -6.47 1.00 -5.14
CA PRO A 193 -7.27 -0.22 -5.14
C PRO A 193 -7.02 -1.08 -3.90
N LEU A 194 -5.77 -1.23 -3.46
CA LEU A 194 -5.46 -2.08 -2.29
C LEU A 194 -5.91 -1.45 -0.97
N GLY A 195 -5.79 -0.13 -0.84
CA GLY A 195 -6.30 0.61 0.30
C GLY A 195 -7.83 0.48 0.41
N LEU A 196 -8.55 0.63 -0.70
CA LEU A 196 -10.00 0.46 -0.72
C LEU A 196 -10.43 -0.98 -0.44
N LEU A 197 -9.73 -1.97 -0.98
CA LEU A 197 -9.98 -3.38 -0.68
C LEU A 197 -9.85 -3.66 0.82
N ILE A 198 -8.77 -3.20 1.44
CA ILE A 198 -8.53 -3.42 2.87
C ILE A 198 -9.55 -2.64 3.71
N PHE A 199 -9.84 -1.40 3.33
CA PHE A 199 -10.88 -0.60 3.98
C PHE A 199 -12.21 -1.35 4.00
N LEU A 200 -12.64 -1.89 2.85
CA LEU A 200 -13.86 -2.70 2.76
C LEU A 200 -13.77 -3.93 3.64
N ARG A 201 -12.66 -4.67 3.62
CA ARG A 201 -12.51 -5.87 4.46
C ARG A 201 -12.56 -5.61 5.95
N VAL A 202 -12.08 -4.45 6.40
CA VAL A 202 -12.09 -4.09 7.82
C VAL A 202 -13.47 -3.58 8.25
N HIS A 203 -14.15 -2.82 7.39
CA HIS A 203 -15.35 -2.05 7.78
C HIS A 203 -16.67 -2.51 7.17
N TYR A 204 -16.68 -3.52 6.28
CA TYR A 204 -17.89 -3.96 5.58
C TYR A 204 -19.01 -4.38 6.56
N ASP A 205 -18.64 -5.11 7.61
CA ASP A 205 -19.57 -5.58 8.65
C ASP A 205 -19.69 -4.62 9.84
N SER A 206 -19.06 -3.44 9.78
CA SER A 206 -19.10 -2.48 10.88
C SER A 206 -20.50 -1.90 11.09
N SER A 207 -20.83 -1.67 12.35
CA SER A 207 -22.04 -0.96 12.75
C SER A 207 -21.98 0.51 12.34
N VAL A 208 -23.14 1.16 12.23
CA VAL A 208 -23.24 2.59 11.95
C VAL A 208 -22.48 3.42 12.99
N ALA A 209 -22.48 3.00 14.25
CA ALA A 209 -21.76 3.67 15.33
C ALA A 209 -20.23 3.63 15.11
N GLU A 210 -19.69 2.47 14.73
CA GLU A 210 -18.26 2.31 14.43
C GLU A 210 -17.85 3.15 13.22
N LEU A 211 -18.67 3.16 12.17
CA LEU A 211 -18.44 3.99 10.99
C LEU A 211 -18.50 5.50 11.33
N ALA A 212 -19.40 5.91 12.21
CA ALA A 212 -19.48 7.29 12.69
C ALA A 212 -18.24 7.69 13.52
N ILE A 213 -17.75 6.79 14.37
CA ILE A 213 -16.49 7.00 15.12
C ILE A 213 -15.32 7.14 14.14
N LEU A 214 -15.24 6.29 13.12
CA LEU A 214 -14.21 6.37 12.09
C LEU A 214 -14.28 7.68 11.30
N ALA A 215 -15.49 8.14 10.96
CA ALA A 215 -15.70 9.44 10.33
C ALA A 215 -15.26 10.60 11.23
N LEU A 216 -15.53 10.53 12.54
CA LEU A 216 -15.04 11.52 13.50
C LEU A 216 -13.51 11.51 13.58
N LEU A 217 -12.89 10.33 13.67
CA LEU A 217 -11.43 10.18 13.65
C LEU A 217 -10.81 10.76 12.38
N PHE A 218 -11.46 10.55 11.23
CA PHE A 218 -11.07 11.17 9.96
C PHE A 218 -11.09 12.70 10.05
N LEU A 219 -12.18 13.31 10.53
CA LEU A 219 -12.28 14.76 10.67
C LEU A 219 -11.26 15.33 11.66
N VAL A 220 -11.04 14.64 12.79
CA VAL A 220 -10.01 15.00 13.78
C VAL A 220 -8.61 14.94 13.15
N SER A 221 -8.31 13.90 12.36
CA SER A 221 -7.03 13.78 11.67
C SER A 221 -6.80 14.97 10.73
N LEU A 222 -7.84 15.37 9.98
CA LEU A 222 -7.79 16.53 9.08
C LEU A 222 -7.55 17.85 9.82
N ALA A 223 -8.18 18.04 10.97
CA ALA A 223 -8.00 19.24 11.79
C ALA A 223 -6.64 19.27 12.49
N SER A 224 -6.07 18.11 12.84
CA SER A 224 -4.89 18.01 13.69
C SER A 224 -3.58 18.46 13.02
N PHE A 225 -3.50 18.52 11.68
CA PHE A 225 -2.24 18.83 10.98
C PHE A 225 -1.61 20.17 11.41
N GLY A 226 -2.44 21.18 11.70
CA GLY A 226 -1.96 22.49 12.13
C GLY A 226 -1.36 22.47 13.55
N VAL A 227 -1.94 21.67 14.44
CA VAL A 227 -1.56 21.56 15.86
C VAL A 227 -0.37 20.62 16.03
N VAL A 228 -0.37 19.46 15.39
CA VAL A 228 0.72 18.48 15.50
C VAL A 228 2.02 19.06 14.92
N GLY A 229 1.92 19.83 13.83
CA GLY A 229 3.10 20.42 13.19
C GLY A 229 3.83 21.42 14.08
N SER A 230 3.11 22.21 14.87
CA SER A 230 3.71 23.17 15.80
C SER A 230 4.33 22.50 17.02
N LEU A 231 3.82 21.34 17.44
CA LEU A 231 4.34 20.59 18.60
C LEU A 231 5.64 19.83 18.30
N VAL A 232 5.79 19.29 17.09
CA VAL A 232 6.88 18.34 16.75
C VAL A 232 7.98 18.97 15.89
N ASN A 233 7.90 20.28 15.61
CA ASN A 233 8.87 21.02 14.78
C ASN A 233 9.12 20.38 13.41
N LEU A 234 8.07 19.79 12.82
CA LEU A 234 8.08 19.20 11.48
C LEU A 234 7.56 20.21 10.45
N SER A 235 7.99 20.07 9.19
CA SER A 235 7.43 20.87 8.11
C SER A 235 5.94 20.60 7.94
N LYS A 236 5.15 21.60 7.50
CA LYS A 236 3.72 21.43 7.22
C LYS A 236 3.43 20.25 6.27
N HIS A 237 4.31 20.05 5.28
CA HIS A 237 4.21 18.94 4.33
C HIS A 237 4.41 17.59 5.03
N THR A 238 5.49 17.43 5.80
CA THR A 238 5.80 16.20 6.54
C THR A 238 4.69 15.84 7.53
N THR A 239 4.21 16.82 8.29
CA THR A 239 3.12 16.61 9.25
C THR A 239 1.86 16.10 8.58
N ARG A 240 1.49 16.67 7.42
CA ARG A 240 0.35 16.21 6.63
C ARG A 240 0.52 14.77 6.20
N VAL A 241 1.66 14.40 5.63
CA VAL A 241 1.94 13.03 5.18
C VAL A 241 1.82 12.04 6.34
N TYR A 242 2.40 12.36 7.51
CA TYR A 242 2.42 11.42 8.64
C TYR A 242 1.07 11.26 9.30
N VAL A 243 0.34 12.35 9.54
CA VAL A 243 -0.98 12.26 10.16
C VAL A 243 -1.96 11.56 9.21
N VAL A 244 -1.88 11.80 7.89
CA VAL A 244 -2.67 11.02 6.92
C VAL A 244 -2.26 9.55 6.95
N ALA A 245 -0.96 9.24 6.95
CA ALA A 245 -0.49 7.86 7.01
C ALA A 245 -0.96 7.13 8.28
N VAL A 246 -0.93 7.80 9.44
CA VAL A 246 -1.46 7.26 10.71
C VAL A 246 -2.96 7.00 10.60
N PHE A 247 -3.73 7.94 10.05
CA PHE A 247 -5.16 7.71 9.79
C PHE A 247 -5.39 6.51 8.86
N LEU A 248 -4.65 6.42 7.75
CA LEU A 248 -4.78 5.31 6.80
C LEU A 248 -4.44 3.97 7.47
N LEU A 249 -3.43 3.91 8.33
CA LEU A 249 -3.08 2.72 9.10
C LEU A 249 -4.22 2.32 10.07
N LEU A 250 -4.77 3.27 10.81
CA LEU A 250 -5.89 3.05 11.74
C LEU A 250 -7.19 2.65 11.01
N ALA A 251 -7.40 3.16 9.81
CA ALA A 251 -8.53 2.78 8.98
C ALA A 251 -8.34 1.40 8.31
N ALA A 252 -7.10 0.95 8.11
CA ALA A 252 -6.80 -0.28 7.37
C ALA A 252 -6.47 -1.49 8.25
N ALA A 253 -6.28 -1.32 9.55
CA ALA A 253 -5.93 -2.42 10.45
C ALA A 253 -6.43 -2.20 11.88
N LYS A 254 -6.55 -3.29 12.64
CA LYS A 254 -6.87 -3.23 14.08
C LYS A 254 -5.81 -2.43 14.84
N PHE A 255 -6.24 -1.65 15.83
CA PHE A 255 -5.41 -0.72 16.59
C PHE A 255 -4.08 -1.32 17.05
N GLN A 256 -4.08 -2.51 17.65
CA GLN A 256 -2.88 -3.16 18.16
C GLN A 256 -1.81 -3.39 17.07
N ASN A 257 -2.24 -3.70 15.84
CA ASN A 257 -1.35 -3.99 14.72
C ASN A 257 -0.88 -2.72 14.00
N THR A 258 -1.40 -1.54 14.37
CA THR A 258 -0.96 -0.24 13.84
C THR A 258 0.15 0.39 14.67
N LEU A 259 0.33 -0.01 15.94
CA LEU A 259 1.30 0.61 16.84
C LEU A 259 2.73 0.55 16.31
N LEU A 260 3.19 -0.62 15.87
CA LEU A 260 4.55 -0.76 15.33
C LEU A 260 4.77 0.04 14.03
N PRO A 261 3.86 0.01 13.04
CA PRO A 261 3.90 0.94 11.90
C PRO A 261 3.90 2.43 12.29
N ILE A 262 3.15 2.84 13.31
CA ILE A 262 3.17 4.21 13.81
C ILE A 262 4.56 4.53 14.43
N MET A 263 5.14 3.58 15.16
CA MET A 263 6.51 3.70 15.68
C MET A 263 7.55 3.79 14.56
N VAL A 264 7.33 3.16 13.39
CA VAL A 264 8.18 3.35 12.21
C VAL A 264 8.13 4.80 11.73
N LEU A 265 6.95 5.41 11.63
CA LEU A 265 6.81 6.82 11.22
C LEU A 265 7.49 7.76 12.22
N ALA A 266 7.31 7.52 13.52
CA ALA A 266 7.96 8.30 14.58
C ALA A 266 9.49 8.16 14.53
N ALA A 267 9.99 6.92 14.43
CA ALA A 267 11.41 6.62 14.33
C ALA A 267 12.03 7.22 13.06
N HIS A 268 11.32 7.20 11.93
CA HIS A 268 11.76 7.83 10.69
C HIS A 268 11.81 9.35 10.80
N GLY A 269 10.78 9.98 11.39
CA GLY A 269 10.77 11.41 11.68
C GLY A 269 11.97 11.86 12.52
N TRP A 270 12.32 11.08 13.54
CA TRP A 270 13.51 11.33 14.35
C TRP A 270 14.82 11.03 13.62
N ALA A 271 14.90 9.94 12.86
CA ALA A 271 16.10 9.59 12.09
C ALA A 271 16.45 10.66 11.06
N ARG A 272 15.46 11.38 10.53
CA ARG A 272 15.69 12.50 9.62
C ARG A 272 16.33 13.70 10.28
N THR A 273 15.89 14.06 11.49
CA THR A 273 16.46 15.21 12.22
C THR A 273 17.85 14.88 12.75
N ALA A 274 18.06 13.64 13.20
CA ALA A 274 19.33 13.20 13.77
C ALA A 274 20.39 12.78 12.71
N SER A 275 19.97 12.20 11.59
CA SER A 275 20.85 11.77 10.51
C SER A 275 20.21 12.00 9.14
N PRO A 276 20.38 13.19 8.53
CA PRO A 276 19.78 13.49 7.22
C PRO A 276 20.13 12.46 6.14
N CYS A 277 19.20 12.24 5.21
CA CYS A 277 19.32 11.29 4.10
C CYS A 277 19.23 12.04 2.78
N ASP A 278 20.00 11.62 1.77
CA ASP A 278 20.04 12.26 0.44
C ASP A 278 18.92 11.76 -0.49
N SER A 279 17.94 11.00 0.03
CA SER A 279 16.76 10.60 -0.73
C SER A 279 15.91 11.82 -1.10
N LYS A 280 15.37 11.81 -2.33
CA LYS A 280 14.56 12.92 -2.84
C LYS A 280 13.26 13.15 -2.04
N PHE A 281 12.63 12.07 -1.57
CA PHE A 281 11.27 12.03 -1.05
C PHE A 281 11.11 11.03 0.12
N PRO A 282 11.87 11.19 1.23
CA PRO A 282 11.96 10.18 2.28
C PRO A 282 10.64 9.99 3.04
N GLU A 283 9.79 11.01 3.16
CA GLU A 283 8.47 10.93 3.78
C GLU A 283 7.53 9.97 3.05
N LEU A 284 7.49 10.09 1.73
CA LEU A 284 6.65 9.22 0.92
C LEU A 284 7.26 7.83 0.79
N ASP A 285 8.59 7.72 0.71
CA ASP A 285 9.28 6.43 0.70
C ASP A 285 8.90 5.56 1.93
N VAL A 286 8.82 6.14 3.15
CA VAL A 286 8.46 5.36 4.36
C VAL A 286 7.01 4.92 4.37
N VAL A 287 6.09 5.75 3.88
CA VAL A 287 4.68 5.38 3.73
C VAL A 287 4.55 4.27 2.69
N ALA A 288 5.28 4.37 1.57
CA ALA A 288 5.30 3.32 0.56
C ALA A 288 5.87 2.02 1.12
N ALA A 289 6.96 2.07 1.90
CA ALA A 289 7.54 0.87 2.51
C ALA A 289 6.55 0.18 3.45
N LEU A 290 5.86 0.94 4.31
CA LEU A 290 4.83 0.38 5.20
C LEU A 290 3.65 -0.22 4.41
N GLY A 291 3.17 0.48 3.38
CA GLY A 291 2.10 -0.02 2.52
C GLY A 291 2.49 -1.29 1.76
N LEU A 292 3.69 -1.32 1.16
CA LEU A 292 4.21 -2.50 0.46
C LEU A 292 4.42 -3.69 1.39
N LEU A 293 4.94 -3.47 2.61
CA LEU A 293 5.05 -4.51 3.63
C LEU A 293 3.67 -5.04 4.03
N GLY A 294 2.72 -4.15 4.30
CA GLY A 294 1.35 -4.53 4.68
C GLY A 294 0.64 -5.33 3.60
N PHE A 295 0.64 -4.83 2.36
CA PHE A 295 0.02 -5.51 1.22
C PHE A 295 0.73 -6.82 0.88
N GLY A 296 2.07 -6.85 0.98
CA GLY A 296 2.86 -8.04 0.73
C GLY A 296 2.53 -9.18 1.70
N TRP A 297 2.47 -8.87 3.01
CA TRP A 297 2.09 -9.86 4.03
C TRP A 297 0.64 -10.29 3.93
N LEU A 298 -0.27 -9.37 3.61
CA LEU A 298 -1.68 -9.70 3.36
C LEU A 298 -1.84 -10.66 2.17
N ALA A 299 -1.14 -10.37 1.07
CA ALA A 299 -1.15 -11.20 -0.13
C ALA A 299 -0.51 -12.57 0.13
N ALA A 300 0.63 -12.62 0.84
CA ALA A 300 1.28 -13.86 1.23
C ALA A 300 0.35 -14.73 2.08
N GLY A 301 -0.33 -14.15 3.07
CA GLY A 301 -1.23 -14.91 3.93
C GLY A 301 -2.47 -15.43 3.22
N HIS A 302 -3.00 -14.68 2.26
CA HIS A 302 -4.09 -15.17 1.41
C HIS A 302 -3.64 -16.26 0.43
N ALA A 303 -2.43 -16.14 -0.12
CA ALA A 303 -1.90 -17.12 -1.05
C ALA A 303 -1.59 -18.47 -0.39
N THR A 304 -1.09 -18.47 0.84
CA THR A 304 -0.68 -19.69 1.54
C THR A 304 -1.70 -20.20 2.56
N GLY A 305 -2.69 -19.38 2.93
CA GLY A 305 -3.65 -19.69 4.02
C GLY A 305 -3.10 -19.44 5.43
N LEU A 306 -1.86 -18.96 5.56
CA LEU A 306 -1.19 -18.71 6.83
C LEU A 306 -1.19 -17.22 7.14
N ASP A 307 -1.86 -16.77 8.19
CA ASP A 307 -2.03 -15.33 8.41
C ASP A 307 -0.69 -14.58 8.56
N GLY A 308 -0.54 -13.46 7.86
CA GLY A 308 0.71 -12.70 7.76
C GLY A 308 0.88 -11.60 8.81
N VAL A 309 -0.13 -11.36 9.66
CA VAL A 309 -0.17 -10.19 10.56
C VAL A 309 0.99 -10.16 11.55
N GLY A 310 1.34 -11.31 12.15
CA GLY A 310 2.49 -11.41 13.06
C GLY A 310 3.82 -11.06 12.39
N PHE A 311 3.99 -11.45 11.13
CA PHE A 311 5.18 -11.17 10.33
C PHE A 311 5.25 -9.72 9.83
N PHE A 312 4.09 -9.12 9.54
CA PHE A 312 4.00 -7.68 9.29
C PHE A 312 4.44 -6.88 10.52
N GLY A 313 3.93 -7.22 11.71
CA GLY A 313 4.35 -6.61 12.98
C GLY A 313 5.85 -6.75 13.21
N LEU A 314 6.40 -7.94 12.98
CA LEU A 314 7.83 -8.22 13.08
C LEU A 314 8.68 -7.39 12.10
N SER A 315 8.22 -7.23 10.86
CA SER A 315 8.87 -6.41 9.83
C SER A 315 8.84 -4.92 10.20
N ALA A 316 7.69 -4.42 10.68
CA ALA A 316 7.55 -3.03 11.15
C ALA A 316 8.43 -2.76 12.37
N MET A 317 8.50 -3.71 13.32
CA MET A 317 9.39 -3.65 14.48
C MET A 317 10.86 -3.52 14.07
N GLY A 318 11.31 -4.38 13.15
CA GLY A 318 12.67 -4.33 12.60
C GLY A 318 12.96 -3.00 11.91
N LEU A 319 12.03 -2.51 11.09
CA LEU A 319 12.18 -1.24 10.38
C LEU A 319 12.28 -0.04 11.34
N ALA A 320 11.47 -0.01 12.40
CA ALA A 320 11.55 1.02 13.44
C ALA A 320 12.91 0.99 14.14
N MET A 321 13.39 -0.20 14.51
CA MET A 321 14.73 -0.38 15.11
C MET A 321 15.84 0.11 14.17
N GLY A 322 15.72 -0.17 12.87
CA GLY A 322 16.66 0.31 11.85
C GLY A 322 16.77 1.82 11.79
N PHE A 323 15.64 2.53 11.81
CA PHE A 323 15.65 3.99 11.85
C PHE A 323 16.26 4.53 13.14
N ILE A 324 15.96 3.92 14.29
CA ILE A 324 16.55 4.29 15.59
C ILE A 324 18.07 4.09 15.58
N ALA A 325 18.56 2.98 15.01
CA ALA A 325 19.97 2.68 14.90
C ALA A 325 20.72 3.70 14.02
N VAL A 326 20.14 4.08 12.87
CA VAL A 326 20.73 5.13 12.00
C VAL A 326 20.70 6.51 12.67
N ALA A 327 19.64 6.82 13.41
CA ALA A 327 19.49 8.09 14.11
C ALA A 327 20.58 8.31 15.17
N ARG A 328 21.02 7.25 15.86
CA ARG A 328 21.97 7.35 16.96
C ARG A 328 23.33 6.77 16.59
N ARG A 329 24.23 7.64 16.12
CA ARG A 329 25.63 7.26 15.84
C ARG A 329 26.51 7.02 17.09
N ALA A 330 26.07 7.31 18.32
CA ALA A 330 26.96 7.27 19.49
C ALA A 330 26.36 6.94 20.88
N LEU A 331 25.06 6.63 21.02
CA LEU A 331 24.47 6.23 22.32
C LEU A 331 24.13 4.73 22.35
N THR A 332 25.06 3.91 22.81
CA THR A 332 24.92 2.45 22.92
C THR A 332 23.82 2.00 23.88
N VAL A 333 23.51 2.78 24.92
CA VAL A 333 22.48 2.45 25.94
C VAL A 333 21.05 2.62 25.41
N ALA A 334 20.86 3.46 24.39
CA ALA A 334 19.54 3.70 23.81
C ALA A 334 19.00 2.55 22.94
N ILE A 335 19.91 1.80 22.32
CA ILE A 335 19.59 0.67 21.44
C ILE A 335 18.88 -0.46 22.20
N PRO A 336 19.40 -0.97 23.34
CA PRO A 336 18.72 -2.02 24.09
C PRO A 336 17.39 -1.53 24.67
N LEU A 337 17.30 -0.28 25.14
CA LEU A 337 16.03 0.29 25.62
C LEU A 337 14.96 0.35 24.53
N ALA A 338 15.33 0.82 23.33
CA ALA A 338 14.43 0.86 22.18
C ALA A 338 14.03 -0.56 21.74
N ALA A 339 14.98 -1.49 21.67
CA ALA A 339 14.72 -2.88 21.33
C ALA A 339 13.74 -3.53 22.33
N THR A 340 13.94 -3.33 23.63
CA THR A 340 13.03 -3.80 24.68
C THR A 340 11.64 -3.21 24.52
N LEU A 341 11.52 -1.89 24.34
CA LEU A 341 10.21 -1.24 24.14
C LEU A 341 9.49 -1.79 22.91
N LEU A 342 10.17 -1.89 21.78
CA LEU A 342 9.61 -2.42 20.53
C LEU A 342 9.18 -3.88 20.68
N PHE A 343 9.98 -4.70 21.37
CA PHE A 343 9.66 -6.08 21.67
C PHE A 343 8.44 -6.22 22.59
N LEU A 344 8.31 -5.35 23.60
CA LEU A 344 7.14 -5.33 24.50
C LEU A 344 5.88 -4.91 23.76
N ILE A 345 5.94 -3.88 22.91
CA ILE A 345 4.80 -3.47 22.06
C ILE A 345 4.36 -4.63 21.17
N ARG A 346 5.31 -5.33 20.53
CA ARG A 346 5.01 -6.52 19.73
C ARG A 346 4.33 -7.60 20.57
N SER A 347 4.91 -7.94 21.72
CA SER A 347 4.40 -9.01 22.59
C SER A 347 2.98 -8.72 23.08
N TRP A 348 2.70 -7.46 23.43
CA TRP A 348 1.35 -7.02 23.76
C TRP A 348 0.41 -7.10 22.56
N ALA A 349 0.82 -6.63 21.38
CA ALA A 349 -0.03 -6.69 20.19
C ALA A 349 -0.40 -8.13 19.80
N VAL A 350 0.57 -9.06 19.88
CA VAL A 350 0.36 -10.50 19.67
C VAL A 350 -0.64 -11.05 20.69
N SER A 351 -0.56 -10.63 21.97
CA SER A 351 -1.51 -11.09 23.00
C SER A 351 -2.95 -10.61 22.78
N GLN A 352 -3.19 -9.63 21.90
CA GLN A 352 -4.51 -9.15 21.52
C GLN A 352 -5.03 -9.77 20.21
N ASN A 353 -4.19 -10.54 19.51
CA ASN A 353 -4.55 -11.21 18.26
C ASN A 353 -5.13 -12.59 18.54
N SER A 354 -5.90 -13.11 17.58
CA SER A 354 -6.50 -14.45 17.67
C SER A 354 -5.45 -15.54 17.44
N ASP A 355 -5.75 -16.77 17.88
CA ASP A 355 -4.89 -17.94 17.67
C ASP A 355 -4.62 -18.19 16.17
N PHE A 356 -5.62 -17.92 15.32
CA PHE A 356 -5.46 -17.97 13.86
C PHE A 356 -4.34 -17.03 13.36
N SER A 357 -4.29 -15.81 13.86
CA SER A 357 -3.24 -14.83 13.52
C SER A 357 -1.89 -15.15 14.17
N ASN A 358 -1.90 -15.91 15.26
CA ASN A 358 -0.73 -16.25 16.07
C ASN A 358 -0.21 -17.68 15.80
N TRP A 359 -0.59 -18.30 14.69
CA TRP A 359 -0.25 -19.68 14.34
C TRP A 359 1.25 -20.01 14.42
N ALA A 360 2.12 -19.03 14.14
CA ALA A 360 3.58 -19.18 14.14
C ALA A 360 4.24 -18.87 15.51
N GLU A 361 3.48 -18.40 16.50
CA GLU A 361 4.02 -18.08 17.82
C GLU A 361 4.42 -19.36 18.58
N PRO A 362 5.49 -19.31 19.40
CA PRO A 362 6.26 -18.12 19.80
C PRO A 362 7.39 -17.76 18.84
N LEU A 363 7.42 -16.49 18.39
CA LEU A 363 8.46 -15.94 17.50
C LEU A 363 9.53 -15.14 18.25
N THR A 364 9.81 -15.51 19.51
CA THR A 364 10.71 -14.80 20.42
C THR A 364 12.13 -14.70 19.86
N ALA A 365 12.70 -15.85 19.44
CA ALA A 365 14.05 -15.90 18.88
C ALA A 365 14.17 -15.06 17.59
N LEU A 366 13.18 -15.19 16.69
CA LEU A 366 13.15 -14.44 15.44
C LEU A 366 13.03 -12.93 15.68
N SER A 367 12.28 -12.51 16.70
CA SER A 367 12.17 -11.12 17.15
C SER A 367 13.50 -10.57 17.62
N LEU A 368 14.22 -11.32 18.46
CA LEU A 368 15.54 -10.92 18.97
C LEU A 368 16.57 -10.85 17.84
N VAL A 369 16.59 -11.83 16.92
CA VAL A 369 17.47 -11.83 15.75
C VAL A 369 17.17 -10.63 14.84
N SER A 370 15.90 -10.35 14.58
CA SER A 370 15.49 -9.20 13.74
C SER A 370 15.91 -7.87 14.37
N LEU A 371 15.70 -7.69 15.68
CA LEU A 371 16.15 -6.51 16.41
C LEU A 371 17.68 -6.39 16.41
N ALA A 372 18.41 -7.48 16.63
CA ALA A 372 19.87 -7.49 16.65
C ALA A 372 20.46 -7.11 15.27
N ILE A 373 19.95 -7.71 14.18
CA ILE A 373 20.37 -7.38 12.81
C ILE A 373 20.10 -5.89 12.52
N MET A 374 18.90 -5.41 12.84
CA MET A 374 18.49 -4.02 12.59
C MET A 374 19.17 -3.00 13.52
N ALA A 375 19.71 -3.44 14.66
CA ALA A 375 20.56 -2.62 15.51
C ALA A 375 22.00 -2.56 15.00
N VAL A 376 22.58 -3.69 14.63
CA VAL A 376 24.02 -3.80 14.29
C VAL A 376 24.30 -3.31 12.88
N VAL A 377 23.58 -3.80 11.87
CA VAL A 377 23.91 -3.52 10.46
C VAL A 377 23.83 -2.03 10.13
N PRO A 378 22.79 -1.28 10.50
CA PRO A 378 22.73 0.16 10.21
C PRO A 378 23.72 0.99 11.03
N SER A 379 24.11 0.51 12.22
CA SER A 379 25.12 1.16 13.06
C SER A 379 26.53 0.99 12.49
N VAL A 380 26.90 -0.24 12.11
CA VAL A 380 28.24 -0.56 11.59
C VAL A 380 28.40 -0.04 10.16
N PHE A 381 27.39 -0.25 9.30
CA PHE A 381 27.46 0.11 7.89
C PHE A 381 26.66 1.37 7.57
N SER A 382 26.73 2.38 8.44
CA SER A 382 25.94 3.62 8.32
C SER A 382 26.09 4.35 6.99
N GLN A 383 27.22 4.21 6.30
CA GLN A 383 27.45 4.77 4.96
C GLN A 383 26.50 4.18 3.90
N MET A 384 26.16 2.89 3.99
CA MET A 384 25.24 2.25 3.06
C MET A 384 23.83 2.85 3.11
N PHE A 385 23.46 3.49 4.22
CA PHE A 385 22.13 4.04 4.47
C PHE A 385 22.04 5.56 4.26
N ARG A 386 23.02 6.17 3.58
CA ARG A 386 22.96 7.59 3.17
C ARG A 386 21.97 7.84 2.04
N THR A 387 21.86 6.90 1.10
CA THR A 387 20.96 6.96 -0.06
C THR A 387 19.99 5.78 -0.05
N ASN A 388 18.77 5.98 -0.54
CA ASN A 388 17.72 4.95 -0.60
C ASN A 388 17.51 4.24 0.75
N ARG A 389 17.64 4.99 1.85
CA ARG A 389 17.67 4.46 3.22
C ARG A 389 16.46 3.59 3.52
N VAL A 390 15.27 4.12 3.23
CA VAL A 390 14.00 3.45 3.54
C VAL A 390 13.91 2.10 2.83
N ALA A 391 14.21 2.06 1.53
CA ALA A 391 14.18 0.82 0.76
C ALA A 391 15.18 -0.22 1.30
N LYS A 392 16.41 0.18 1.60
CA LYS A 392 17.45 -0.71 2.15
C LYS A 392 17.07 -1.25 3.54
N LEU A 393 16.61 -0.38 4.44
CA LEU A 393 16.16 -0.79 5.77
C LEU A 393 14.89 -1.65 5.69
N GLY A 394 13.95 -1.34 4.79
CA GLY A 394 12.74 -2.12 4.57
C GLY A 394 13.05 -3.53 4.08
N LEU A 395 13.95 -3.68 3.10
CA LEU A 395 14.41 -4.99 2.64
C LEU A 395 15.11 -5.77 3.75
N LEU A 396 16.00 -5.12 4.50
CA LEU A 396 16.70 -5.77 5.61
C LEU A 396 15.73 -6.21 6.72
N ALA A 397 14.73 -5.40 7.04
CA ALA A 397 13.71 -5.71 8.03
C ALA A 397 12.76 -6.83 7.58
N LEU A 398 12.54 -6.98 6.28
CA LEU A 398 11.72 -8.04 5.69
C LEU A 398 12.44 -9.40 5.65
N MET A 399 13.76 -9.41 5.50
CA MET A 399 14.54 -10.63 5.25
C MET A 399 14.35 -11.74 6.31
N PRO A 400 14.56 -11.50 7.63
CA PRO A 400 14.38 -12.57 8.62
C PRO A 400 12.91 -13.07 8.71
N PRO A 401 11.89 -12.20 8.83
CA PRO A 401 10.48 -12.61 8.82
C PRO A 401 10.10 -13.44 7.58
N LEU A 402 10.50 -12.98 6.38
CA LEU A 402 10.17 -13.65 5.13
C LEU A 402 10.85 -15.01 5.01
N SER A 403 12.12 -15.10 5.41
CA SER A 403 12.87 -16.36 5.36
C SER A 403 12.22 -17.42 6.27
N PHE A 404 11.82 -17.03 7.48
CA PHE A 404 11.11 -17.93 8.39
C PHE A 404 9.75 -18.35 7.83
N TYR A 405 8.96 -17.40 7.35
CA TYR A 405 7.63 -17.69 6.79
C TYR A 405 7.69 -18.67 5.61
N VAL A 406 8.61 -18.45 4.67
CA VAL A 406 8.81 -19.34 3.52
C VAL A 406 9.26 -20.72 3.98
N TRP A 407 10.16 -20.79 4.97
CA TRP A 407 10.59 -22.06 5.54
C TRP A 407 9.43 -22.82 6.21
N SER A 408 8.61 -22.15 7.01
CA SER A 408 7.42 -22.75 7.64
C SER A 408 6.42 -23.26 6.61
N PHE A 409 6.11 -22.46 5.59
CA PHE A 409 5.20 -22.85 4.52
C PHE A 409 5.72 -24.07 3.74
N LEU A 410 6.99 -24.08 3.34
CA LEU A 410 7.59 -25.22 2.66
C LEU A 410 7.62 -26.48 3.54
N GLY A 411 7.79 -26.32 4.85
CA GLY A 411 7.69 -27.40 5.83
C GLY A 411 6.31 -28.04 5.85
N GLU A 412 5.25 -27.24 5.93
CA GLU A 412 3.86 -27.75 5.92
C GLU A 412 3.52 -28.48 4.61
N VAL A 413 3.90 -27.89 3.47
CA VAL A 413 3.72 -28.53 2.15
C VAL A 413 4.48 -29.86 2.07
N GLY A 414 5.70 -29.91 2.62
CA GLY A 414 6.50 -31.14 2.68
C GLY A 414 5.86 -32.25 3.51
N VAL A 415 5.27 -31.92 4.67
CA VAL A 415 4.54 -32.89 5.51
C VAL A 415 3.25 -33.36 4.84
N GLY A 416 2.52 -32.47 4.16
CA GLY A 416 1.31 -32.82 3.41
C GLY A 416 1.55 -33.76 2.23
N ILE A 417 2.68 -33.62 1.53
CA ILE A 417 3.06 -34.50 0.41
C ILE A 417 3.50 -35.89 0.91
N VAL A 418 4.17 -35.97 2.07
CA VAL A 418 4.61 -37.25 2.66
C VAL A 418 3.45 -38.00 3.36
N GLY A 419 2.50 -37.27 3.96
CA GLY A 419 1.33 -37.85 4.61
C GLY A 419 0.21 -38.32 3.65
N GLY A 420 0.14 -37.74 2.44
CA GLY A 420 -0.87 -38.09 1.42
C GLY A 420 -0.57 -39.36 0.60
N GLY A 421 0.49 -40.10 0.94
CA GLY A 421 0.89 -41.34 0.26
C GLY A 421 0.29 -42.63 0.82
N ILE A 422 -0.49 -42.59 1.90
CA ILE A 422 -1.14 -43.78 2.49
C ILE A 422 -2.52 -43.40 3.04
N SER A 423 -3.53 -43.38 2.16
CA SER A 423 -4.93 -43.69 2.49
C SER A 423 -5.72 -43.96 1.22
#